data_AF-A0A2R6APJ9-F1
#
_entry.id   AF-A0A2R6APJ9-F1
#
_cell.length_a   1.000
_cell.length_b   1.000
_cell.length_c   1.000
_cell.angle_alpha   90.00
_cell.angle_beta   90.00
_cell.angle_gamma   90.00
#
_symmetry.space_group_name_H-M   'P 1'
#
loop_
_entity.id
_entity.type
_entity.pdbx_description
1 polymer ?
#
loop_
_entity_poly.entity_id
_entity_poly.type
_entity_poly.pdbx_seq_one_letter_code
_entity_poly.pdbx_strand_id
1 'polypeptide(L)'
;MKDLIKLVDHTQLKAYAALEHIKNLVKEASVFGCYAVCVNPVYLDFVLNTIKQEGLALKACVVADFPLGCSTTELRRFSVENLAKKGAHEIDVVAPIALVKSHAFREVEEDIRELVKAAHSNGALIKVIVEDAYTTLEEKRELYKIVMQSGADFIKTSTGFEDSVFAQSLSNATGAQPSNVALIAELSRVYNPKIGIKVSGGIRSVEQIKTLLDASKRSAHPMSFRVGTSSTKKIWEELRST
;
A
#
# COMPACT_ATOMS: atom_id res chain seq x y z
N MET A 1 15.50 2.61 17.19
CA MET A 1 15.35 3.60 16.08
C MET A 1 15.68 3.00 14.72
N LYS A 2 16.81 2.28 14.57
CA LYS A 2 17.19 1.56 13.33
C LYS A 2 16.09 0.64 12.77
N ASP A 3 15.16 0.15 13.59
CA ASP A 3 14.09 -0.74 13.13
C ASP A 3 12.99 -0.07 12.31
N LEU A 4 12.86 1.27 12.31
CA LEU A 4 11.82 1.94 11.52
C LEU A 4 12.01 1.74 10.01
N ILE A 5 13.26 1.58 9.54
CA ILE A 5 13.52 1.28 8.12
C ILE A 5 12.94 -0.08 7.71
N LYS A 6 12.83 -1.03 8.65
CA LYS A 6 12.20 -2.33 8.43
C LYS A 6 10.68 -2.25 8.28
N LEU A 7 10.08 -1.08 8.39
CA LEU A 7 8.66 -0.86 8.08
C LEU A 7 8.47 -0.35 6.64
N VAL A 8 9.56 -0.03 5.94
CA VAL A 8 9.50 0.65 4.65
C VAL A 8 9.34 -0.35 3.49
N ASP A 9 8.39 -0.01 2.62
CA ASP A 9 8.24 -0.53 1.28
C ASP A 9 8.86 0.49 0.31
N HIS A 10 10.12 0.27 -0.07
CA HIS A 10 10.83 1.19 -0.97
C HIS A 10 10.18 1.13 -2.36
N THR A 11 9.66 2.25 -2.83
CA THR A 11 8.69 2.26 -3.93
C THR A 11 9.21 2.97 -5.18
N GLN A 12 9.05 2.33 -6.35
CA GLN A 12 9.22 2.97 -7.67
C GLN A 12 8.07 2.56 -8.59
N LEU A 13 7.18 3.52 -8.88
CA LEU A 13 5.97 3.32 -9.66
C LEU A 13 5.81 4.31 -10.82
N LYS A 14 6.83 5.14 -11.10
CA LYS A 14 6.75 6.10 -12.21
C LYS A 14 6.70 5.35 -13.54
N ALA A 15 5.81 5.79 -14.44
CA ALA A 15 5.59 5.15 -15.74
C ALA A 15 6.86 5.10 -16.61
N TYR A 16 7.77 6.07 -16.43
CA TYR A 16 9.05 6.13 -17.16
C TYR A 16 10.19 5.32 -16.50
N ALA A 17 9.95 4.68 -15.35
CA ALA A 17 11.01 4.02 -14.59
C ALA A 17 11.50 2.76 -15.30
N ALA A 18 12.52 2.89 -16.17
CA ALA A 18 13.22 1.78 -16.82
C ALA A 18 13.86 0.79 -15.83
N LEU A 19 14.27 -0.38 -16.33
CA LEU A 19 14.86 -1.48 -15.54
C LEU A 19 16.02 -1.04 -14.64
N GLU A 20 16.88 -0.12 -15.09
CA GLU A 20 18.00 0.40 -14.28
C GLU A 20 17.53 1.09 -12.98
N HIS A 21 16.38 1.76 -13.02
CA HIS A 21 15.79 2.34 -11.81
C HIS A 21 15.34 1.26 -10.83
N ILE A 22 14.87 0.11 -11.33
CA ILE A 22 14.41 -1.01 -10.51
C ILE A 22 15.60 -1.79 -9.94
N LYS A 23 16.68 -1.96 -10.70
CA LYS A 23 17.95 -2.49 -10.18
C LYS A 23 18.46 -1.66 -9.00
N ASN A 24 18.46 -0.33 -9.16
CA ASN A 24 18.85 0.58 -8.09
C ASN A 24 17.89 0.50 -6.89
N LEU A 25 16.58 0.42 -7.13
CA LEU A 25 15.57 0.24 -6.07
C LEU A 25 15.86 -0.99 -5.21
N VAL A 26 16.08 -2.15 -5.83
CA VAL A 26 16.33 -3.41 -5.11
C VAL A 26 17.66 -3.35 -4.34
N LYS A 27 18.72 -2.83 -4.97
CA LYS A 27 20.02 -2.64 -4.35
C LYS A 27 19.93 -1.73 -3.11
N GLU A 28 19.28 -0.58 -3.26
CA GLU A 28 19.05 0.38 -2.18
C GLU A 28 18.24 -0.23 -1.04
N ALA A 29 17.10 -0.86 -1.36
CA ALA A 29 16.24 -1.49 -0.36
C ALA A 29 16.99 -2.55 0.46
N SER A 30 17.84 -3.34 -0.21
CA SER A 30 18.70 -4.35 0.43
C SER A 30 19.72 -3.70 1.36
N VAL A 31 20.48 -2.69 0.87
CA VAL A 31 21.49 -1.96 1.68
C VAL A 31 20.84 -1.26 2.88
N PHE A 32 19.65 -0.70 2.70
CA PHE A 32 18.95 0.02 3.75
C PHE A 32 18.28 -0.90 4.77
N GLY A 33 18.07 -2.18 4.44
CA GLY A 33 17.35 -3.12 5.28
C GLY A 33 15.83 -2.86 5.30
N CYS A 34 15.29 -2.42 4.17
CA CYS A 34 13.84 -2.27 3.98
C CYS A 34 13.13 -3.62 4.06
N TYR A 35 11.81 -3.61 4.26
CA TYR A 35 11.05 -4.85 4.27
C TYR A 35 10.68 -5.32 2.87
N ALA A 36 10.19 -4.41 2.03
CA ALA A 36 9.79 -4.73 0.67
C ALA A 36 10.31 -3.69 -0.33
N VAL A 37 10.30 -4.10 -1.59
CA VAL A 37 10.25 -3.18 -2.73
C VAL A 37 8.84 -3.20 -3.33
N CYS A 38 8.35 -2.06 -3.78
CA CYS A 38 7.05 -1.94 -4.45
C CYS A 38 7.22 -1.44 -5.89
N VAL A 39 6.78 -2.23 -6.86
CA VAL A 39 7.02 -2.01 -8.30
C VAL A 39 5.76 -2.21 -9.16
N ASN A 40 5.83 -1.74 -10.42
CA ASN A 40 4.83 -2.05 -11.43
C ASN A 40 4.92 -3.52 -11.90
N PRO A 41 3.80 -4.14 -12.33
CA PRO A 41 3.72 -5.54 -12.76
C PRO A 41 4.80 -6.04 -13.72
N VAL A 42 5.22 -5.18 -14.66
CA VAL A 42 6.24 -5.51 -15.67
C VAL A 42 7.60 -5.90 -15.06
N TYR A 43 7.86 -5.49 -13.81
CA TYR A 43 9.13 -5.74 -13.11
C TYR A 43 9.06 -6.88 -12.09
N LEU A 44 7.90 -7.52 -11.91
CA LEU A 44 7.72 -8.56 -10.88
C LEU A 44 8.72 -9.71 -11.05
N ASP A 45 8.82 -10.26 -12.26
CA ASP A 45 9.68 -11.42 -12.54
C ASP A 45 11.16 -11.08 -12.31
N PHE A 46 11.59 -9.86 -12.68
CA PHE A 46 12.94 -9.38 -12.38
C PHE A 46 13.19 -9.31 -10.86
N VAL A 47 12.30 -8.66 -10.10
CA VAL A 47 12.45 -8.49 -8.65
C VAL A 47 12.48 -9.83 -7.93
N LEU A 48 11.58 -10.76 -8.26
CA LEU A 48 11.54 -12.09 -7.66
C LEU A 48 12.83 -12.88 -7.93
N ASN A 49 13.30 -12.85 -9.17
CA ASN A 49 14.55 -13.53 -9.56
C ASN A 49 15.75 -12.94 -8.81
N THR A 50 15.87 -11.61 -8.73
CA THR A 50 16.96 -10.96 -8.00
C THR A 50 16.93 -11.31 -6.51
N ILE A 51 15.75 -11.21 -5.85
CA ILE A 51 15.60 -11.56 -4.43
C ILE A 51 16.06 -13.00 -4.17
N LYS A 52 15.63 -13.95 -5.02
CA LYS A 52 15.97 -15.36 -4.88
C LYS A 52 17.46 -15.63 -5.15
N GLN A 53 18.00 -15.10 -6.24
CA GLN A 53 19.39 -15.35 -6.65
C GLN A 53 20.41 -14.75 -5.69
N GLU A 54 20.12 -13.56 -5.14
CA GLU A 54 21.00 -12.87 -4.20
C GLU A 54 20.71 -13.21 -2.73
N GLY A 55 19.67 -14.01 -2.44
CA GLY A 55 19.32 -14.41 -1.06
C GLY A 55 18.85 -13.23 -0.20
N LEU A 56 18.16 -12.25 -0.80
CA LEU A 56 17.74 -11.04 -0.11
C LEU A 56 16.57 -11.30 0.84
N ALA A 57 16.55 -10.65 2.00
CA ALA A 57 15.44 -10.71 2.95
C ALA A 57 14.23 -9.84 2.55
N LEU A 58 14.22 -9.29 1.33
CA LEU A 58 13.19 -8.39 0.81
C LEU A 58 11.92 -9.16 0.39
N LYS A 59 10.78 -8.51 0.53
CA LYS A 59 9.53 -8.91 -0.12
C LYS A 59 9.31 -8.16 -1.44
N ALA A 60 8.65 -8.84 -2.36
CA ALA A 60 8.24 -8.29 -3.65
C ALA A 60 6.78 -7.88 -3.56
N CYS A 61 6.55 -6.58 -3.39
CA CYS A 61 5.24 -5.96 -3.48
C CYS A 61 5.02 -5.46 -4.91
N VAL A 62 3.83 -5.70 -5.46
CA VAL A 62 3.45 -5.25 -6.81
C VAL A 62 2.10 -4.56 -6.77
N VAL A 63 1.92 -3.51 -7.57
CA VAL A 63 0.61 -2.84 -7.68
C VAL A 63 -0.30 -3.51 -8.70
N ALA A 64 -1.61 -3.50 -8.47
CA ALA A 64 -2.63 -3.96 -9.41
C ALA A 64 -3.70 -2.88 -9.63
N ASP A 65 -4.17 -2.75 -10.88
CA ASP A 65 -5.13 -1.73 -11.33
C ASP A 65 -4.83 -0.31 -10.82
N PHE A 66 -3.56 0.07 -10.95
CA PHE A 66 -2.99 1.25 -10.34
C PHE A 66 -2.65 2.33 -11.39
N PRO A 67 -2.85 3.63 -11.10
CA PRO A 67 -3.28 4.20 -9.81
C PRO A 67 -4.80 4.36 -9.68
N LEU A 68 -5.60 3.93 -10.67
CA LEU A 68 -6.98 4.40 -10.79
C LEU A 68 -8.03 3.52 -10.08
N GLY A 69 -7.86 2.20 -10.04
CA GLY A 69 -8.89 1.28 -9.56
C GLY A 69 -10.15 1.24 -10.44
N CYS A 70 -10.01 1.55 -11.74
CA CYS A 70 -11.15 1.78 -12.65
C CYS A 70 -11.42 0.63 -13.63
N SER A 71 -10.70 -0.49 -13.51
CA SER A 71 -10.98 -1.67 -14.35
C SER A 71 -12.20 -2.44 -13.82
N THR A 72 -12.80 -3.29 -14.67
CA THR A 72 -13.90 -4.17 -14.21
C THR A 72 -13.38 -5.19 -13.20
N THR A 73 -14.27 -5.70 -12.34
CA THR A 73 -13.92 -6.71 -11.33
C THR A 73 -13.29 -7.95 -11.96
N GLU A 74 -13.74 -8.39 -13.15
CA GLU A 74 -13.17 -9.54 -13.84
C GLU A 74 -11.70 -9.33 -14.23
N LEU A 75 -11.39 -8.16 -14.79
CA LEU A 75 -10.01 -7.82 -15.18
C LEU A 75 -9.11 -7.69 -13.96
N ARG A 76 -9.62 -7.07 -12.89
CA ARG A 76 -8.87 -6.89 -11.63
C ARG A 76 -8.62 -8.22 -10.95
N ARG A 77 -9.62 -9.10 -10.88
CA ARG A 77 -9.50 -10.46 -10.33
C ARG A 77 -8.48 -11.27 -11.11
N PHE A 78 -8.55 -11.25 -12.44
CA PHE A 78 -7.56 -11.92 -13.29
C PHE A 78 -6.14 -11.39 -13.05
N SER A 79 -5.98 -10.06 -12.99
CA SER A 79 -4.68 -9.43 -12.74
C SER A 79 -4.09 -9.85 -11.38
N VAL A 80 -4.88 -9.76 -10.31
CA VAL A 80 -4.47 -10.16 -8.96
C VAL A 80 -4.11 -11.65 -8.90
N GLU A 81 -4.95 -12.51 -9.45
CA GLU A 81 -4.71 -13.96 -9.51
C GLU A 81 -3.42 -14.29 -10.26
N ASN A 82 -3.19 -13.64 -11.41
CA ASN A 82 -1.98 -13.83 -12.21
C ASN A 82 -0.71 -13.37 -11.49
N LEU A 83 -0.74 -12.21 -10.83
CA LEU A 83 0.40 -11.69 -10.06
C LEU A 83 0.73 -12.61 -8.88
N ALA A 84 -0.30 -13.11 -8.19
CA ALA A 84 -0.14 -14.04 -7.08
C ALA A 84 0.43 -15.39 -7.57
N LYS A 85 -0.08 -15.94 -8.68
CA LYS A 85 0.47 -17.16 -9.34
C LYS A 85 1.93 -17.03 -9.74
N LYS A 86 2.34 -15.83 -10.19
CA LYS A 86 3.76 -15.54 -10.50
C LYS A 86 4.67 -15.50 -9.26
N GLY A 87 4.10 -15.54 -8.05
CA GLY A 87 4.85 -15.55 -6.80
C GLY A 87 5.05 -14.17 -6.18
N ALA A 88 4.22 -13.17 -6.52
CA ALA A 88 4.19 -11.93 -5.77
C ALA A 88 3.96 -12.21 -4.28
N HIS A 89 4.80 -11.65 -3.42
CA HIS A 89 4.63 -11.80 -1.97
C HIS A 89 3.45 -10.96 -1.47
N GLU A 90 3.29 -9.77 -2.06
CA GLU A 90 2.27 -8.81 -1.67
C GLU A 90 1.72 -8.08 -2.89
N ILE A 91 0.43 -7.77 -2.89
CA ILE A 91 -0.26 -7.04 -3.95
C ILE A 91 -0.96 -5.83 -3.35
N ASP A 92 -0.64 -4.63 -3.84
CA ASP A 92 -1.29 -3.38 -3.49
C ASP A 92 -2.31 -3.03 -4.60
N VAL A 93 -3.61 -3.15 -4.33
CA VAL A 93 -4.67 -2.86 -5.31
C VAL A 93 -5.47 -1.63 -4.91
N VAL A 94 -5.83 -0.78 -5.87
CA VAL A 94 -6.67 0.40 -5.60
C VAL A 94 -8.13 0.00 -5.51
N ALA A 95 -8.85 0.45 -4.49
CA ALA A 95 -10.30 0.28 -4.38
C ALA A 95 -11.01 0.95 -5.58
N PRO A 96 -12.21 0.49 -5.98
CA PRO A 96 -12.95 1.12 -7.07
C PRO A 96 -13.52 2.48 -6.66
N ILE A 97 -12.69 3.52 -6.67
CA ILE A 97 -13.05 4.85 -6.15
C ILE A 97 -14.27 5.42 -6.87
N ALA A 98 -14.42 5.21 -8.19
CA ALA A 98 -15.61 5.65 -8.92
C ALA A 98 -16.90 5.02 -8.38
N LEU A 99 -16.89 3.75 -7.96
CA LEU A 99 -18.05 3.10 -7.34
C LEU A 99 -18.31 3.63 -5.94
N VAL A 100 -17.25 3.92 -5.17
CA VAL A 100 -17.35 4.58 -3.86
C VAL A 100 -18.03 5.94 -3.98
N LYS A 101 -17.60 6.77 -4.94
CA LYS A 101 -18.23 8.08 -5.23
C LYS A 101 -19.66 7.96 -5.74
N SER A 102 -20.01 6.81 -6.30
CA SER A 102 -21.37 6.49 -6.75
C SER A 102 -22.22 5.83 -5.65
N HIS A 103 -21.68 5.69 -4.43
CA HIS A 103 -22.30 4.99 -3.31
C HIS A 103 -22.74 3.54 -3.64
N ALA A 104 -22.11 2.92 -4.63
CA ALA A 104 -22.31 1.54 -5.06
C ALA A 104 -21.53 0.58 -4.16
N PHE A 105 -21.78 0.65 -2.85
CA PHE A 105 -20.98 -0.02 -1.83
C PHE A 105 -21.07 -1.54 -1.86
N ARG A 106 -22.19 -2.07 -2.36
CA ARG A 106 -22.35 -3.52 -2.56
C ARG A 106 -21.36 -4.01 -3.63
N GLU A 107 -21.26 -3.29 -4.73
CA GLU A 107 -20.35 -3.60 -5.84
C GLU A 107 -18.89 -3.42 -5.40
N VAL A 108 -18.60 -2.40 -4.58
CA VAL A 108 -17.28 -2.21 -3.94
C VAL A 108 -16.91 -3.42 -3.06
N GLU A 109 -17.86 -3.91 -2.26
CA GLU A 109 -17.65 -5.06 -1.38
C GLU A 109 -17.44 -6.36 -2.18
N GLU A 110 -18.30 -6.62 -3.16
CA GLU A 110 -18.20 -7.78 -4.04
C GLU A 110 -16.84 -7.79 -4.78
N ASP A 111 -16.43 -6.64 -5.33
CA ASP A 111 -15.13 -6.48 -5.99
C ASP A 111 -13.97 -6.82 -5.06
N ILE A 112 -13.87 -6.14 -3.91
CA ILE A 112 -12.73 -6.32 -3.00
C ILE A 112 -12.66 -7.77 -2.49
N ARG A 113 -13.79 -8.41 -2.18
CA ARG A 113 -13.83 -9.81 -1.75
C ARG A 113 -13.28 -10.77 -2.81
N GLU A 114 -13.63 -10.57 -4.08
CA GLU A 114 -13.11 -11.38 -5.17
C GLU A 114 -11.60 -11.20 -5.36
N LEU A 115 -11.08 -9.98 -5.19
CA LEU A 115 -9.64 -9.71 -5.24
C LEU A 115 -8.89 -10.36 -4.06
N VAL A 116 -9.44 -10.27 -2.85
CA VAL A 116 -8.86 -10.92 -1.66
C VAL A 116 -8.76 -12.43 -1.87
N LYS A 117 -9.85 -13.05 -2.32
CA LYS A 117 -9.89 -14.49 -2.64
C LYS A 117 -8.84 -14.85 -3.70
N ALA A 118 -8.71 -14.06 -4.76
CA ALA A 118 -7.75 -14.30 -5.83
C ALA A 118 -6.29 -14.26 -5.34
N ALA A 119 -5.94 -13.29 -4.48
CA ALA A 119 -4.60 -13.19 -3.91
C ALA A 119 -4.30 -14.36 -2.96
N HIS A 120 -5.20 -14.63 -2.01
CA HIS A 120 -5.01 -15.66 -0.99
C HIS A 120 -4.95 -17.08 -1.57
N SER A 121 -5.67 -17.34 -2.67
CA SER A 121 -5.63 -18.65 -3.35
C SER A 121 -4.24 -19.05 -3.85
N ASN A 122 -3.30 -18.10 -3.95
CA ASN A 122 -1.91 -18.35 -4.35
C ASN A 122 -0.89 -17.84 -3.31
N GLY A 123 -1.35 -17.57 -2.07
CA GLY A 123 -0.47 -17.22 -0.95
C GLY A 123 0.09 -15.79 -0.94
N ALA A 124 -0.43 -14.88 -1.77
CA ALA A 124 -0.02 -13.48 -1.75
C ALA A 124 -0.85 -12.69 -0.71
N LEU A 125 -0.19 -11.81 0.04
CA LEU A 125 -0.90 -10.83 0.87
C LEU A 125 -1.52 -9.75 -0.01
N ILE A 126 -2.68 -9.22 0.38
CA ILE A 126 -3.35 -8.15 -0.36
C ILE A 126 -3.55 -6.91 0.52
N LYS A 127 -3.26 -5.74 -0.08
CA LYS A 127 -3.46 -4.43 0.54
C LYS A 127 -4.40 -3.61 -0.33
N VAL A 128 -5.47 -3.10 0.25
CA VAL A 128 -6.44 -2.27 -0.48
C VAL A 128 -6.12 -0.80 -0.26
N ILE A 129 -5.82 -0.07 -1.34
CA ILE A 129 -5.59 1.37 -1.34
C ILE A 129 -6.94 2.07 -1.39
N VAL A 130 -7.28 2.80 -0.33
CA VAL A 130 -8.60 3.47 -0.18
C VAL A 130 -8.64 4.89 -0.72
N GLU A 131 -7.49 5.41 -1.14
CA GLU A 131 -7.28 6.74 -1.71
C GLU A 131 -7.98 7.85 -0.91
N ASP A 132 -7.53 8.03 0.33
CA ASP A 132 -8.16 8.93 1.31
C ASP A 132 -8.35 10.37 0.83
N ALA A 133 -7.52 10.84 -0.09
CA ALA A 133 -7.61 12.20 -0.61
C ALA A 133 -8.89 12.42 -1.44
N TYR A 134 -9.45 11.36 -2.03
CA TYR A 134 -10.60 11.43 -2.94
C TYR A 134 -11.93 11.10 -2.27
N THR A 135 -11.91 10.72 -1.00
CA THR A 135 -13.10 10.27 -0.27
C THR A 135 -13.53 11.27 0.81
N THR A 136 -14.83 11.48 0.92
CA THR A 136 -15.44 12.22 2.04
C THR A 136 -15.35 11.39 3.33
N LEU A 137 -15.66 11.98 4.48
CA LEU A 137 -15.66 11.24 5.74
C LEU A 137 -16.65 10.07 5.76
N GLU A 138 -17.83 10.24 5.14
CA GLU A 138 -18.83 9.19 5.01
C GLU A 138 -18.32 8.04 4.14
N GLU A 139 -17.78 8.37 2.96
CA GLU A 139 -17.19 7.40 2.03
C GLU A 139 -16.03 6.63 2.67
N LYS A 140 -15.16 7.32 3.43
CA LYS A 140 -14.07 6.70 4.20
C LYS A 140 -14.60 5.67 5.18
N ARG A 141 -15.60 6.02 5.99
CA ARG A 141 -16.13 5.12 7.03
C ARG A 141 -16.69 3.84 6.42
N GLU A 142 -17.45 3.95 5.33
CA GLU A 142 -18.02 2.77 4.69
C GLU A 142 -16.95 1.95 3.95
N LEU A 143 -16.05 2.60 3.20
CA LEU A 143 -14.97 1.90 2.50
C LEU A 143 -14.01 1.19 3.47
N TYR A 144 -13.63 1.82 4.58
CA TYR A 144 -12.74 1.21 5.57
C TYR A 144 -13.39 -0.03 6.18
N LYS A 145 -14.68 0.06 6.52
CA LYS A 145 -15.47 -1.07 7.02
C LYS A 145 -15.49 -2.22 6.00
N ILE A 146 -15.79 -1.93 4.73
CA ILE A 146 -15.77 -2.94 3.65
C ILE A 146 -14.40 -3.62 3.57
N VAL A 147 -13.31 -2.85 3.52
CA VAL A 147 -11.94 -3.40 3.47
C VAL A 147 -11.67 -4.30 4.68
N MET A 148 -12.02 -3.86 5.88
CA MET A 148 -11.82 -4.64 7.11
C MET A 148 -12.61 -5.96 7.11
N GLN A 149 -13.84 -5.95 6.62
CA GLN A 149 -14.72 -7.11 6.55
C GLN A 149 -14.42 -8.05 5.36
N SER A 150 -13.75 -7.55 4.32
CA SER A 150 -13.41 -8.33 3.12
C SER A 150 -12.39 -9.44 3.35
N GLY A 151 -11.62 -9.35 4.44
CA GLY A 151 -10.49 -10.24 4.72
C GLY A 151 -9.14 -9.77 4.17
N ALA A 152 -9.06 -8.55 3.62
CA ALA A 152 -7.78 -7.96 3.22
C ALA A 152 -6.76 -7.91 4.37
N ASP A 153 -5.48 -8.12 4.05
CA ASP A 153 -4.41 -8.17 5.05
C ASP A 153 -4.03 -6.76 5.53
N PHE A 154 -4.12 -5.77 4.63
CA PHE A 154 -3.85 -4.38 4.93
C PHE A 154 -4.88 -3.44 4.30
N ILE A 155 -5.13 -2.35 5.00
CA ILE A 155 -5.67 -1.13 4.43
C ILE A 155 -4.53 -0.13 4.19
N LYS A 156 -4.49 0.45 2.98
CA LYS A 156 -3.46 1.38 2.55
C LYS A 156 -4.06 2.76 2.26
N THR A 157 -3.49 3.82 2.82
CA THR A 157 -4.10 5.17 2.73
C THR A 157 -4.20 5.70 1.30
N SER A 158 -3.09 5.70 0.57
CA SER A 158 -2.98 6.48 -0.68
C SER A 158 -2.11 5.82 -1.75
N THR A 159 -2.31 6.21 -3.01
CA THR A 159 -1.45 5.77 -4.12
C THR A 159 -0.13 6.55 -4.20
N GLY A 160 -0.12 7.82 -3.77
CA GLY A 160 0.97 8.76 -4.02
C GLY A 160 0.89 9.45 -5.40
N PHE A 161 -0.24 9.30 -6.10
CA PHE A 161 -0.54 9.89 -7.42
C PHE A 161 -1.78 10.78 -7.37
N GLU A 162 -2.10 11.32 -6.19
CA GLU A 162 -3.33 12.08 -5.96
C GLU A 162 -3.32 13.42 -6.73
N ASP A 163 -4.46 13.74 -7.34
CA ASP A 163 -4.77 15.05 -7.89
C ASP A 163 -5.08 16.01 -6.74
N SER A 164 -4.21 17.01 -6.58
CA SER A 164 -4.33 17.97 -5.48
C SER A 164 -5.55 18.88 -5.60
N VAL A 165 -6.01 19.17 -6.82
CA VAL A 165 -7.16 20.05 -7.06
C VAL A 165 -8.44 19.35 -6.63
N PHE A 166 -8.61 18.09 -7.04
CA PHE A 166 -9.74 17.28 -6.61
C PHE A 166 -9.74 17.04 -5.10
N ALA A 167 -8.58 16.70 -4.52
CA ALA A 167 -8.47 16.53 -3.06
C ALA A 167 -8.91 17.80 -2.30
N GLN A 168 -8.46 18.98 -2.74
CA GLN A 168 -8.84 20.26 -2.14
C GLN A 168 -10.33 20.57 -2.30
N SER A 169 -10.97 20.13 -3.39
CA SER A 169 -12.43 20.28 -3.57
C SER A 169 -13.25 19.57 -2.47
N LEU A 170 -12.68 18.53 -1.85
CA LEU A 170 -13.25 17.82 -0.71
C LEU A 170 -12.69 18.30 0.65
N SER A 171 -11.91 19.40 0.66
CA SER A 171 -11.16 19.87 1.82
C SER A 171 -10.19 18.83 2.40
N ASN A 172 -9.72 17.91 1.55
CA ASN A 172 -8.71 16.92 1.90
C ASN A 172 -7.31 17.42 1.50
N ALA A 173 -6.30 16.99 2.26
CA ALA A 173 -4.91 17.06 1.85
C ALA A 173 -4.49 15.76 1.14
N THR A 174 -3.49 15.85 0.26
CA THR A 174 -2.88 14.66 -0.38
C THR A 174 -1.90 13.96 0.56
N GLY A 175 -1.59 12.69 0.28
CA GLY A 175 -0.70 11.86 1.07
C GLY A 175 -1.31 11.36 2.38
N ALA A 176 -0.49 10.66 3.17
CA ALA A 176 -0.93 10.07 4.43
C ALA A 176 -1.17 11.14 5.51
N GLN A 177 -2.41 11.23 5.99
CA GLN A 177 -2.81 12.15 7.06
C GLN A 177 -2.98 11.41 8.39
N PRO A 178 -2.40 11.90 9.51
CA PRO A 178 -2.56 11.26 10.82
C PRO A 178 -4.01 11.08 11.26
N SER A 179 -4.91 12.00 10.88
CA SER A 179 -6.35 11.89 11.17
C SER A 179 -7.02 10.70 10.49
N ASN A 180 -6.71 10.46 9.20
CA ASN A 180 -7.23 9.28 8.50
C ASN A 180 -6.65 7.99 9.10
N VAL A 181 -5.36 7.98 9.45
CA VAL A 181 -4.72 6.81 10.10
C VAL A 181 -5.35 6.51 11.46
N ALA A 182 -5.64 7.54 12.26
CA ALA A 182 -6.32 7.38 13.55
C ALA A 182 -7.75 6.84 13.35
N LEU A 183 -8.47 7.30 12.33
CA LEU A 183 -9.80 6.77 11.99
C LEU A 183 -9.75 5.30 11.58
N ILE A 184 -8.77 4.90 10.76
CA ILE A 184 -8.54 3.49 10.42
C ILE A 184 -8.28 2.67 11.71
N ALA A 185 -7.43 3.17 12.61
CA ALA A 185 -7.11 2.49 13.85
C ALA A 185 -8.35 2.32 14.75
N GLU A 186 -9.18 3.36 14.88
CA GLU A 186 -10.45 3.33 15.62
C GLU A 186 -11.38 2.25 15.07
N LEU A 187 -11.70 2.31 13.76
CA LEU A 187 -12.65 1.39 13.15
C LEU A 187 -12.16 -0.06 13.11
N SER A 188 -10.84 -0.26 12.97
CA SER A 188 -10.26 -1.61 12.95
C SER A 188 -10.50 -2.37 14.26
N ARG A 189 -10.63 -1.69 15.41
CA ARG A 189 -10.95 -2.35 16.68
C ARG A 189 -12.32 -3.02 16.67
N VAL A 190 -13.24 -2.49 15.87
CA VAL A 190 -14.61 -2.97 15.75
C VAL A 190 -14.71 -4.05 14.67
N TYR A 191 -14.17 -3.77 13.48
CA TYR A 191 -14.42 -4.61 12.31
C TYR A 191 -13.34 -5.68 12.04
N ASN A 192 -12.06 -5.38 12.30
CA ASN A 192 -10.97 -6.32 12.11
C ASN A 192 -9.70 -5.87 12.87
N PRO A 193 -9.49 -6.28 14.13
CA PRO A 193 -8.35 -5.82 14.92
C PRO A 193 -7.00 -6.33 14.41
N LYS A 194 -7.00 -7.31 13.50
CA LYS A 194 -5.77 -7.92 12.95
C LYS A 194 -5.27 -7.25 11.67
N ILE A 195 -6.10 -6.43 11.01
CA ILE A 195 -5.70 -5.77 9.75
C ILE A 195 -4.47 -4.87 9.96
N GLY A 196 -3.50 -4.96 9.05
CA GLY A 196 -2.37 -4.06 9.01
C GLY A 196 -2.72 -2.69 8.43
N ILE A 197 -1.93 -1.67 8.75
CA ILE A 197 -2.10 -0.32 8.20
C ILE A 197 -0.86 0.05 7.39
N LYS A 198 -1.03 0.38 6.10
CA LYS A 198 0.05 0.90 5.26
C LYS A 198 -0.18 2.37 4.95
N VAL A 199 0.72 3.23 5.39
CA VAL A 199 0.67 4.66 5.08
C VAL A 199 1.51 4.94 3.84
N SER A 200 1.03 5.77 2.92
CA SER A 200 1.75 6.10 1.69
C SER A 200 1.42 7.52 1.21
N GLY A 201 2.34 8.12 0.45
CA GLY A 201 2.20 9.47 -0.09
C GLY A 201 2.72 10.55 0.86
N GLY A 202 3.67 11.37 0.38
CA GLY A 202 4.16 12.56 1.10
C GLY A 202 5.13 12.31 2.27
N ILE A 203 5.46 11.06 2.59
CA ILE A 203 6.31 10.70 3.75
C ILE A 203 7.79 10.79 3.38
N ARG A 204 8.50 11.76 3.97
CA ARG A 204 9.89 12.14 3.62
C ARG A 204 10.83 12.29 4.81
N SER A 205 10.36 12.07 6.04
CA SER A 205 11.20 12.14 7.24
C SER A 205 10.85 11.07 8.27
N VAL A 206 11.79 10.81 9.17
CA VAL A 206 11.59 9.90 10.32
C VAL A 206 10.47 10.38 11.23
N GLU A 207 10.35 11.69 11.43
CA GLU A 207 9.32 12.27 12.28
C GLU A 207 7.91 12.01 11.74
N GLN A 208 7.72 12.13 10.42
CA GLN A 208 6.43 11.78 9.81
C GLN A 208 6.08 10.30 10.02
N ILE A 209 7.06 9.38 9.93
CA ILE A 209 6.84 7.96 10.22
C ILE A 209 6.40 7.77 11.67
N LYS A 210 7.08 8.41 12.63
CA LYS A 210 6.72 8.32 14.06
C LYS A 210 5.29 8.81 14.33
N THR A 211 4.92 9.96 13.78
CA THR A 211 3.58 10.53 13.93
C THR A 211 2.51 9.60 13.36
N LEU A 212 2.73 9.05 12.16
CA LEU A 212 1.78 8.11 11.54
C LEU A 212 1.71 6.77 12.28
N LEU A 213 2.84 6.27 12.79
CA LEU A 213 2.88 5.06 13.60
C LEU A 213 2.13 5.25 14.92
N ASP A 214 2.32 6.37 15.62
CA ASP A 214 1.57 6.66 16.85
C ASP A 214 0.05 6.78 16.56
N ALA A 215 -0.32 7.48 15.49
CA ALA A 215 -1.73 7.60 15.08
C ALA A 215 -2.37 6.23 14.80
N SER A 216 -1.59 5.30 14.23
CA SER A 216 -2.07 3.95 13.89
C SER A 216 -2.37 3.07 15.10
N LYS A 217 -1.81 3.41 16.27
CA LYS A 217 -1.85 2.57 17.49
C LYS A 217 -1.39 1.13 17.24
N ARG A 218 -0.55 0.90 16.22
CA ARG A 218 0.08 -0.38 15.90
C ARG A 218 1.48 -0.47 16.48
N SER A 219 1.95 -1.69 16.71
CA SER A 219 3.36 -1.94 16.97
C SER A 219 4.21 -1.59 15.74
N ALA A 220 5.48 -1.25 15.97
CA ALA A 220 6.50 -1.14 14.93
C ALA A 220 6.90 -2.53 14.38
N HIS A 221 5.94 -3.27 13.82
CA HIS A 221 6.14 -4.58 13.22
C HIS A 221 5.66 -4.57 11.76
N PRO A 222 6.41 -5.15 10.81
CA PRO A 222 6.07 -5.05 9.38
C PRO A 222 4.75 -5.74 8.99
N MET A 223 4.24 -6.66 9.82
CA MET A 223 2.92 -7.27 9.61
C MET A 223 1.77 -6.44 10.19
N SER A 224 2.05 -5.38 10.96
CA SER A 224 1.02 -4.50 11.52
C SER A 224 1.05 -3.10 10.94
N PHE A 225 2.23 -2.60 10.55
CA PHE A 225 2.38 -1.25 10.02
C PHE A 225 3.44 -1.19 8.91
N ARG A 226 3.13 -0.47 7.82
CA ARG A 226 4.03 -0.28 6.68
C ARG A 226 4.06 1.17 6.21
N VAL A 227 5.18 1.56 5.62
CA VAL A 227 5.40 2.88 5.04
C VAL A 227 5.79 2.72 3.57
N GLY A 228 4.90 3.08 2.66
CA GLY A 228 5.24 3.20 1.24
C GLY A 228 5.85 4.58 0.95
N THR A 229 7.11 4.61 0.55
CA THR A 229 7.80 5.86 0.19
C THR A 229 8.89 5.62 -0.85
N SER A 230 9.18 6.65 -1.65
CA SER A 230 10.34 6.71 -2.54
C SER A 230 11.47 7.56 -1.94
N SER A 231 11.26 8.19 -0.78
CA SER A 231 12.26 9.01 -0.08
C SER A 231 13.09 8.22 0.94
N THR A 232 13.17 6.90 0.75
CA THR A 232 13.80 5.94 1.66
C THR A 232 15.25 6.28 1.99
N LYS A 233 16.06 6.70 0.99
CA LYS A 233 17.47 7.07 1.22
C LYS A 233 17.61 8.19 2.26
N LYS A 234 16.82 9.26 2.11
CA LYS A 234 16.82 10.39 3.05
C LYS A 234 16.44 9.94 4.46
N ILE A 235 15.39 9.13 4.57
CA ILE A 235 14.93 8.58 5.85
C ILE A 235 15.99 7.68 6.48
N TRP A 236 16.67 6.85 5.69
CA TRP A 236 17.75 5.99 6.14
C TRP A 236 18.96 6.79 6.65
N GLU A 237 19.34 7.88 5.98
CA GLU A 237 20.39 8.80 6.42
C GLU A 237 20.04 9.52 7.72
N GLU A 238 18.79 9.99 7.87
CA GLU A 238 18.27 10.59 9.11
C GLU A 238 18.34 9.61 10.30
N LEU A 239 17.97 8.33 10.09
CA LEU A 239 18.02 7.28 11.13
C LEU A 239 19.44 6.91 11.59
N ARG A 240 20.47 7.28 10.83
CA ARG A 240 21.87 7.02 11.18
C ARG A 240 22.56 8.21 11.85
N SER A 241 22.00 9.39 11.66
CA SER A 241 22.48 10.64 12.26
C SER A 241 21.88 10.91 13.65
N THR A 242 21.00 10.03 14.12
CA THR A 242 20.29 10.09 15.42
C THR A 242 20.62 8.88 16.27
#